data_AF-R7IZD2-F1
#
_entry.id   AF-R7IZD2-F1
#
_cell.length_a   1.000
_cell.length_b   1.000
_cell.length_c   1.000
_cell.angle_alpha   90.00
_cell.angle_beta   90.00
_cell.angle_gamma   90.00
#
_symmetry.space_group_name_H-M   'P 1'
#
loop_
_entity.id
_entity.type
_entity.pdbx_description
1 polymer ?
#
loop_
_entity_poly.entity_id
_entity_poly.type
_entity_poly.pdbx_seq_one_letter_code
_entity_poly.pdbx_strand_id
1 'polypeptide(L)'
;MKVEGDENGRIIHEFLASHTKVEWGRTLVGNSKNSTNFITTSNELGEERAGLFLFNYQLQFGYHIRERIHNHFNSPLPSDDKGKNGDYPTSYAIECILGYHIKHKILFFDRGSNIPSYYEFFSKDARPAQTIIDRYGKLPN
;
A
#
# COMPACT_ATOMS: atom_id res chain seq x y z
N MET A 1 -4.26 0.76 -12.49
CA MET A 1 -4.11 -0.25 -13.56
C MET A 1 -4.23 -1.65 -12.95
N LYS A 2 -4.94 -2.57 -13.60
CA LYS A 2 -5.04 -3.98 -13.20
C LYS A 2 -4.01 -4.81 -13.99
N VAL A 3 -3.25 -5.66 -13.32
CA VAL A 3 -2.19 -6.50 -13.90
C VAL A 3 -2.34 -7.93 -13.39
N GLU A 4 -2.43 -8.91 -14.29
CA GLU A 4 -2.50 -10.32 -13.90
C GLU A 4 -1.09 -10.88 -13.64
N GLY A 5 -0.95 -11.64 -12.55
CA GLY A 5 0.31 -12.25 -12.11
C GLY A 5 1.17 -11.34 -11.23
N ASP A 6 1.63 -11.87 -10.10
CA ASP A 6 2.51 -11.17 -9.15
C ASP A 6 3.86 -10.77 -9.77
N GLU A 7 4.40 -11.58 -10.68
CA GLU A 7 5.66 -11.26 -11.36
C GLU A 7 5.52 -10.04 -12.27
N ASN A 8 4.47 -9.99 -13.10
CA ASN A 8 4.18 -8.86 -13.97
C ASN A 8 3.89 -7.60 -13.16
N GLY A 9 3.08 -7.72 -12.10
CA GLY A 9 2.79 -6.61 -11.19
C GLY A 9 4.05 -6.06 -10.54
N ARG A 10 4.97 -6.95 -10.14
CA ARG A 10 6.27 -6.57 -9.59
C ARG A 10 7.12 -5.80 -10.57
N ILE A 11 7.35 -6.34 -11.76
CA ILE A 11 8.19 -5.72 -12.80
C ILE A 11 7.69 -4.31 -13.14
N ILE A 12 6.39 -4.17 -13.36
CA ILE A 12 5.79 -2.89 -13.75
C ILE A 12 5.90 -1.87 -12.62
N HIS A 13 5.61 -2.26 -11.38
CA HIS A 13 5.70 -1.37 -10.22
C HIS A 13 7.14 -0.89 -10.00
N GLU A 14 8.11 -1.79 -10.04
CA GLU A 14 9.53 -1.46 -9.90
C GLU A 14 10.01 -0.53 -11.01
N PHE A 15 9.59 -0.77 -12.26
CA PHE A 15 9.91 0.11 -13.39
C PHE A 15 9.35 1.53 -13.19
N LEU A 16 8.07 1.65 -12.85
CA LEU A 16 7.42 2.96 -12.66
C LEU A 16 8.01 3.72 -11.46
N ALA A 17 8.25 3.04 -10.35
CA ALA A 17 8.82 3.64 -9.15
C ALA A 17 10.27 4.12 -9.37
N SER A 18 11.06 3.44 -10.20
CA SER A 18 12.46 3.80 -10.49
C SER A 18 12.62 4.88 -11.56
N HIS A 19 11.63 5.08 -12.43
CA HIS A 19 11.73 6.00 -13.58
C HIS A 19 10.88 7.26 -13.44
N THR A 20 10.22 7.43 -12.30
CA THR A 20 9.41 8.62 -11.99
C THR A 20 9.82 9.22 -10.64
N LYS A 21 9.30 10.41 -10.35
CA LYS A 21 9.54 11.12 -9.08
C LYS A 21 8.29 11.17 -8.20
N VAL A 22 7.33 10.27 -8.43
CA VAL A 22 6.04 10.19 -7.72
C VAL A 22 5.86 8.83 -7.10
N GLU A 23 5.08 8.75 -6.02
CA GLU A 23 4.84 7.46 -5.37
C GLU A 23 3.86 6.61 -6.17
N TRP A 24 4.16 5.32 -6.23
CA TRP A 24 3.38 4.28 -6.87
C TRP A 24 3.05 3.20 -5.85
N GLY A 25 1.78 2.82 -5.83
CA GLY A 25 1.23 1.75 -5.03
C GLY A 25 1.06 0.48 -5.85
N ARG A 26 1.17 -0.67 -5.18
CA ARG A 26 0.86 -2.00 -5.68
C ARG A 26 0.08 -2.77 -4.60
N THR A 27 -1.17 -3.11 -4.90
CA THR A 27 -2.00 -3.97 -4.05
C THR A 27 -2.17 -5.34 -4.68
N LEU A 28 -1.78 -6.39 -3.95
CA LEU A 28 -1.89 -7.78 -4.36
C LEU A 28 -3.22 -8.33 -3.86
N VAL A 29 -4.03 -8.88 -4.76
CA VAL A 29 -5.31 -9.54 -4.41
C VAL A 29 -5.37 -10.97 -4.92
N GLY A 30 -6.34 -11.72 -4.41
CA GLY A 30 -6.60 -13.11 -4.79
C GLY A 30 -5.67 -14.08 -4.10
N ASN A 31 -5.37 -15.21 -4.75
CA ASN A 31 -4.44 -16.22 -4.25
C ASN A 31 -3.27 -16.40 -5.23
N SER A 32 -2.26 -17.19 -4.86
CA SER A 32 -1.05 -17.35 -5.70
C SER A 32 -1.34 -17.90 -7.11
N LYS A 33 -2.42 -18.68 -7.28
CA LYS A 33 -2.82 -19.24 -8.58
C LYS A 33 -3.62 -18.25 -9.43
N ASN A 34 -4.44 -17.41 -8.79
CA ASN A 34 -5.27 -16.38 -9.41
C ASN A 34 -4.88 -15.02 -8.83
N SER A 35 -3.64 -14.61 -9.09
CA SER A 35 -3.09 -13.37 -8.55
C SER A 35 -3.36 -12.20 -9.49
N THR A 36 -3.96 -11.15 -8.95
CA THR A 36 -4.15 -9.87 -9.63
C THR A 36 -3.47 -8.79 -8.80
N ASN A 37 -2.81 -7.86 -9.48
CA ASN A 37 -2.17 -6.69 -8.89
C ASN A 37 -2.88 -5.43 -9.36
N PHE A 38 -3.06 -4.48 -8.46
CA PHE A 38 -3.52 -3.13 -8.79
C PHE A 38 -2.36 -2.15 -8.59
N ILE A 39 -1.94 -1.51 -9.68
CA ILE A 39 -0.90 -0.48 -9.68
C ILE A 39 -1.57 0.89 -9.68
N THR A 40 -1.26 1.74 -8.71
CA THR A 40 -1.89 3.05 -8.49
C THR A 40 -0.86 4.14 -8.30
N THR A 41 -1.24 5.38 -8.60
CA THR A 41 -0.50 6.60 -8.23
C THR A 41 -1.48 7.75 -8.19
N SER A 42 -1.29 8.72 -7.29
CA SER A 42 -1.94 10.03 -7.38
C SER A 42 -1.16 11.02 -8.25
N ASN A 43 -0.01 10.62 -8.80
CA ASN A 43 0.93 11.49 -9.53
C ASN A 43 1.41 12.67 -8.66
N GLU A 44 1.54 12.45 -7.35
CA GLU A 44 1.99 13.42 -6.37
C GLU A 44 3.37 13.03 -5.81
N LEU A 45 4.12 14.03 -5.34
CA LEU A 45 5.40 13.81 -4.69
C LEU A 45 5.17 13.43 -3.23
N GLY A 46 5.58 12.23 -2.84
CA GLY A 46 5.58 11.78 -1.45
C GLY A 46 4.22 11.33 -0.91
N GLU A 47 3.21 11.16 -1.78
CA GLU A 47 1.90 10.64 -1.42
C GLU A 47 1.33 9.73 -2.51
N GLU A 48 0.62 8.66 -2.11
CA GLU A 48 -0.10 7.74 -2.99
C GLU A 48 -1.55 7.59 -2.50
N ARG A 49 -2.43 8.49 -2.94
CA ARG A 49 -3.84 8.51 -2.51
C ARG A 49 -4.74 7.57 -3.32
N ALA A 50 -4.35 7.26 -4.55
CA ALA A 50 -5.20 6.50 -5.47
C ALA A 50 -5.39 5.04 -5.00
N GLY A 51 -4.41 4.44 -4.32
CA GLY A 51 -4.55 3.13 -3.69
C GLY A 51 -5.60 3.11 -2.58
N LEU A 52 -5.69 4.16 -1.77
CA LEU A 52 -6.73 4.28 -0.73
C LEU A 52 -8.11 4.50 -1.32
N PHE A 53 -8.22 5.33 -2.36
CA PHE A 53 -9.45 5.47 -3.12
C PHE A 53 -9.91 4.11 -3.68
N LEU A 54 -9.00 3.38 -4.33
CA LEU A 54 -9.31 2.05 -4.87
C LEU A 54 -9.73 1.06 -3.78
N PHE A 55 -9.07 1.09 -2.62
CA PHE A 55 -9.46 0.29 -1.47
C PHE A 55 -10.88 0.62 -0.99
N ASN A 56 -11.16 1.88 -0.71
CA ASN A 56 -12.44 2.37 -0.16
C ASN A 56 -13.63 2.11 -1.08
N TYR A 57 -13.44 2.10 -2.39
CA TYR A 57 -14.56 1.99 -3.33
C TYR A 57 -14.63 0.64 -4.03
N GLN A 58 -13.60 -0.20 -3.91
CA GLN A 58 -13.55 -1.48 -4.63
C GLN A 58 -12.92 -2.61 -3.81
N LEU A 59 -11.66 -2.49 -3.40
CA LEU A 59 -10.93 -3.67 -2.89
C LEU A 59 -11.40 -4.14 -1.52
N GLN A 60 -11.99 -3.27 -0.70
CA GLN A 60 -12.56 -3.70 0.58
C GLN A 60 -13.79 -4.62 0.42
N PHE A 61 -14.40 -4.67 -0.78
CA PHE A 61 -15.61 -5.43 -1.05
C PHE A 61 -15.32 -6.65 -1.93
N GLY A 62 -15.25 -7.84 -1.32
CA GLY A 62 -15.18 -9.12 -2.03
C GLY A 62 -13.81 -9.50 -2.60
N TYR A 63 -12.77 -8.68 -2.39
CA TYR A 63 -11.39 -9.06 -2.67
C TYR A 63 -10.69 -9.55 -1.41
N HIS A 64 -9.89 -10.60 -1.56
CA HIS A 64 -8.92 -10.98 -0.55
C HIS A 64 -7.60 -10.26 -0.86
N ILE A 65 -7.21 -9.32 -0.01
CA ILE A 65 -5.97 -8.55 -0.15
C ILE A 65 -4.85 -9.33 0.56
N ARG A 66 -3.69 -9.46 -0.08
CA ARG A 66 -2.54 -10.17 0.49
C ARG A 66 -1.46 -9.21 0.96
N GLU A 67 -1.13 -8.23 0.11
CA GLU A 67 -0.04 -7.29 0.37
C GLU A 67 -0.40 -5.90 -0.20
N ARG A 68 -0.02 -4.84 0.51
CA ARG A 68 0.02 -3.46 0.02
C ARG A 68 1.46 -2.97 0.04
N ILE A 69 1.90 -2.42 -1.07
CA ILE A 69 3.27 -1.97 -1.27
C ILE A 69 3.23 -0.58 -1.88
N HIS A 70 4.00 0.37 -1.39
CA HIS A 70 4.25 1.64 -2.08
C HIS A 70 5.73 2.02 -1.99
N ASN A 71 6.21 2.89 -2.88
CA ASN A 71 7.61 3.32 -2.85
C ASN A 71 7.81 4.64 -2.13
N HIS A 72 8.96 4.76 -1.47
CA HIS A 72 9.48 6.02 -0.95
C HIS A 72 10.75 6.42 -1.70
N PHE A 73 11.05 7.72 -1.72
CA PHE A 73 12.26 8.28 -2.34
C PHE A 73 13.38 8.61 -1.36
N ASN A 74 13.01 8.99 -0.14
CA ASN A 74 13.95 9.60 0.81
C ASN A 74 14.32 8.67 1.97
N SER A 75 13.47 7.68 2.27
CA SER A 75 13.66 6.78 3.40
C SER A 75 12.95 5.46 3.16
N PRO A 76 13.56 4.31 3.51
CA PRO A 76 12.88 3.02 3.52
C PRO A 76 11.90 2.86 4.69
N LEU A 77 11.89 3.81 5.63
CA LEU A 77 11.05 3.75 6.81
C LEU A 77 9.62 4.20 6.48
N PRO A 78 8.59 3.50 6.98
CA PRO A 78 7.21 3.98 6.93
C PRO A 78 7.09 5.33 7.65
N SER A 79 6.24 6.20 7.13
CA SER A 79 5.92 7.50 7.71
C SER A 79 5.18 7.36 9.05
N ASP A 80 5.62 8.18 10.02
CA ASP A 80 5.40 8.00 11.45
C ASP A 80 3.98 8.33 11.98
N ASP A 81 3.71 7.73 13.16
CA ASP A 81 2.46 7.57 13.94
C ASP A 81 1.77 8.87 14.43
N LYS A 82 2.28 10.06 14.08
CA LYS A 82 1.78 11.36 14.59
C LYS A 82 0.81 12.08 13.64
N GLY A 83 0.71 11.63 12.39
CA GLY A 83 -0.23 12.15 11.39
C GLY A 83 -1.36 11.17 11.12
N LYS A 84 -2.59 11.66 10.96
CA LYS A 84 -3.78 10.82 10.71
C LYS A 84 -3.70 9.99 9.40
N ASN A 85 -2.78 10.33 8.51
CA ASN A 85 -2.63 9.75 7.17
C ASN A 85 -1.24 9.11 6.95
N GLY A 86 -0.48 8.84 8.02
CA GLY A 86 0.81 8.15 7.89
C GLY A 86 0.65 6.66 7.53
N ASP A 87 1.76 6.02 7.17
CA ASP A 87 1.77 4.62 6.72
C ASP A 87 1.24 3.67 7.79
N TYR A 88 1.64 3.85 9.05
CA TYR A 88 1.19 3.01 10.16
C TYR A 88 -0.33 3.15 10.43
N PRO A 89 -0.88 4.35 10.69
CA PRO A 89 -2.33 4.53 10.88
C PRO A 89 -3.16 4.04 9.69
N THR A 90 -2.67 4.25 8.47
CA THR A 90 -3.37 3.82 7.25
C THR A 90 -3.39 2.30 7.12
N SER A 91 -2.23 1.66 7.29
CA SER A 91 -2.08 0.20 7.24
C SER A 91 -2.94 -0.49 8.28
N TYR A 92 -2.94 0.06 9.49
CA TYR A 92 -3.77 -0.37 10.60
C TYR A 92 -5.26 -0.26 10.30
N ALA A 93 -5.73 0.90 9.81
CA ALA A 93 -7.14 1.09 9.52
C ALA A 93 -7.64 0.17 8.38
N ILE A 94 -6.80 -0.10 7.38
CA ILE A 94 -7.07 -1.10 6.33
C ILE A 94 -7.32 -2.47 6.94
N GLU A 95 -6.43 -2.98 7.79
CA GLU A 95 -6.57 -4.31 8.38
C GLU A 95 -7.84 -4.46 9.22
N CYS A 96 -8.31 -3.35 9.80
CA CYS A 96 -9.46 -3.36 10.68
C CYS A 96 -10.78 -3.31 9.92
N ILE A 97 -10.78 -2.65 8.78
CA ILE A 97 -11.86 -2.74 7.79
C ILE A 97 -11.91 -4.16 7.20
N LEU A 98 -10.76 -4.76 6.89
CA LEU A 98 -10.66 -6.11 6.34
C LEU A 98 -11.02 -7.20 7.36
N GLY A 99 -10.73 -6.97 8.64
CA GLY A 99 -10.86 -7.98 9.69
C GLY A 99 -9.74 -9.02 9.71
N TYR A 100 -8.64 -8.81 8.97
CA TYR A 100 -7.48 -9.70 8.91
C TYR A 100 -6.19 -8.94 8.57
N HIS A 101 -5.05 -9.53 8.94
CA HIS A 101 -3.73 -8.96 8.68
C HIS A 101 -3.30 -9.15 7.22
N ILE A 102 -2.62 -8.14 6.68
CA ILE A 102 -1.97 -8.18 5.35
C ILE A 102 -0.51 -7.75 5.49
N LYS A 103 0.32 -8.01 4.50
CA LYS A 103 1.69 -7.48 4.52
C LYS A 103 1.72 -6.05 4.00
N HIS A 104 2.37 -5.16 4.73
CA HIS A 104 2.64 -3.79 4.27
C HIS A 104 4.13 -3.64 4.02
N LYS A 105 4.51 -3.11 2.86
CA LYS A 105 5.93 -2.97 2.49
C LYS A 105 6.22 -1.63 1.85
N ILE A 106 7.40 -1.10 2.15
CA ILE A 106 8.00 0.02 1.43
C ILE A 106 8.96 -0.52 0.38
N LEU A 107 8.74 -0.17 -0.88
CA LEU A 107 9.69 -0.34 -1.97
C LEU A 107 10.69 0.82 -1.93
N PHE A 108 11.99 0.53 -1.89
CA PHE A 108 13.01 1.57 -1.83
C PHE A 108 14.19 1.25 -2.73
N PHE A 109 14.72 2.29 -3.39
CA PHE A 109 15.91 2.22 -4.23
C PHE A 109 17.05 2.95 -3.53
N ASP A 110 17.98 2.18 -2.95
CA ASP A 110 19.16 2.73 -2.30
C ASP A 110 19.97 3.58 -3.30
N ARG A 111 20.56 4.68 -2.82
CA ARG A 111 21.39 5.55 -3.67
C ARG A 111 22.52 4.75 -4.30
N GLY A 112 22.52 4.69 -5.64
CA GLY A 112 23.53 3.95 -6.41
C GLY A 112 23.22 2.47 -6.63
N SER A 113 22.09 1.96 -6.11
CA SER A 113 21.59 0.62 -6.41
C SER A 113 20.51 0.67 -7.49
N ASN A 114 20.62 -0.22 -8.47
CA ASN A 114 19.54 -0.49 -9.44
C ASN A 114 18.64 -1.65 -8.99
N ILE A 115 18.96 -2.28 -7.84
CA ILE A 115 18.20 -3.38 -7.26
C ILE A 115 17.33 -2.81 -6.15
N PRO A 116 15.99 -2.93 -6.24
CA PRO A 116 15.11 -2.48 -5.18
C PRO A 116 15.17 -3.38 -3.95
N SER A 117 14.96 -2.77 -2.80
CA SER A 117 14.75 -3.43 -1.51
C SER A 117 13.30 -3.27 -1.06
N TYR A 118 12.78 -4.27 -0.35
CA TYR A 118 11.43 -4.25 0.23
C TYR A 118 11.53 -4.29 1.76
N TYR A 119 10.95 -3.30 2.42
CA TYR A 119 10.95 -3.16 3.88
C TYR A 119 9.55 -3.44 4.41
N GLU A 120 9.37 -4.61 5.02
CA GLU A 120 8.09 -5.00 5.61
C GLU A 120 7.91 -4.33 6.98
N PHE A 121 6.68 -3.85 7.23
CA PHE A 121 6.29 -3.28 8.51
C PHE A 121 4.89 -3.74 8.90
N PHE A 122 4.62 -3.68 10.20
CA PHE A 122 3.34 -4.09 10.80
C PHE A 122 2.71 -2.89 11.49
N SER A 123 1.38 -2.81 11.51
CA SER A 123 0.72 -1.80 12.34
C SER A 123 1.15 -1.97 13.80
N LYS A 124 1.71 -0.91 14.40
CA LYS A 124 2.23 -0.94 15.77
C LYS A 124 1.13 -0.98 16.84
N ASP A 125 -0.14 -0.79 16.46
CA ASP A 125 -1.23 -0.57 17.40
C ASP A 125 -2.12 -1.81 17.64
N ALA A 126 -2.59 -1.97 18.89
CA ALA A 126 -3.68 -2.88 19.25
C ALA A 126 -4.95 -2.51 18.47
N ARG A 127 -5.87 -3.45 18.15
CA ARG A 127 -7.09 -3.21 17.33
C ARG A 127 -7.75 -1.83 17.57
N PRO A 128 -8.15 -1.10 16.52
CA PRO A 128 -8.76 0.22 16.66
C PRO A 128 -10.05 0.04 17.39
N ALA A 129 -10.26 0.94 18.35
CA ALA A 129 -11.58 1.11 18.93
C ALA A 129 -12.58 1.33 17.78
N GLN A 130 -13.77 0.74 17.91
CA GLN A 130 -14.89 0.93 16.97
C GLN A 130 -15.11 2.41 16.64
N THR A 131 -14.76 3.31 17.56
CA THR A 131 -14.78 4.78 17.39
C THR A 131 -13.84 5.34 16.32
N ILE A 132 -12.73 4.67 15.97
CA ILE A 132 -11.85 5.03 14.85
C ILE A 132 -12.47 4.53 13.53
N ILE A 133 -13.01 3.32 13.52
CA ILE A 133 -13.72 2.75 12.37
C ILE A 133 -14.97 3.59 12.04
N ASP A 134 -15.76 3.96 13.05
CA ASP A 134 -16.96 4.78 12.91
C ASP A 134 -16.64 6.23 12.51
N ARG A 135 -15.48 6.76 12.93
CA ARG A 135 -14.99 8.08 12.50
C ARG A 135 -14.53 8.08 11.04
N TYR A 136 -14.01 6.96 10.55
CA TYR A 136 -13.44 6.79 9.22
C TYR A 136 -14.12 5.67 8.44
N GLY A 137 -15.47 5.58 8.46
CA GLY A 137 -16.22 4.58 7.67
C GLY A 137 -15.86 4.55 6.18
N LYS A 138 -15.07 5.53 5.73
CA LYS A 138 -14.09 5.45 4.64
C LYS A 138 -12.76 6.02 5.14
N LEU A 139 -11.62 5.42 4.76
CA LEU A 139 -10.30 6.03 4.99
C LEU A 139 -10.26 7.42 4.35
N PRO A 140 -9.64 8.44 4.96
CA PRO A 140 -9.53 9.77 4.36
C PRO A 140 -8.84 9.69 2.98
N ASN A 141 -9.34 10.47 2.01
CA ASN A 141 -8.76 10.60 0.68
C ASN A 141 -7.47 11.40 0.69
#